data_AF-I7M4M7-F1
#
_entry.id   AF-I7M4M7-F1
#
_cell.length_a   1.000
_cell.length_b   1.000
_cell.length_c   1.000
_cell.angle_alpha   90.00
_cell.angle_beta   90.00
_cell.angle_gamma   90.00
#
_symmetry.space_group_name_H-M   'P 1'
#
loop_
_entity.id
_entity.type
_entity.pdbx_description
1 polymer ?
#
loop_
_entity_poly.entity_id
_entity_poly.type
_entity_poly.pdbx_seq_one_letter_code
_entity_poly.pdbx_strand_id
1 'polypeptide(L)'
;MKNIGLTFKLVQQFSRSGTIVKTMQKISDKFKVKQTVADKQKLQSFLTEQTRDGSIKETIDVTAKYDAEFKTFIKDYQAKHKQYPHILDLSHYSRENSTLSKSNQLRQEEIDMIEEFRNRKIKKINEPIDLIDYSKDPEINEADEEAGEEDFTLHQDPYIQEDRNHGYKAKEMRMGLNDDFMIVLLDRDVTTQVTTLNRVNHFRYLIFMGNANGLVGYGKGKGSDFEEALDNAILHCKRNLIAVPLDIFHTVPEPLEGHFNGFQIKIHPSRTFNPWGAPVLASMLLLTGLRHCRFKTISKKVNSYALCMAYFRMITKNRTPKDICEQTGKKIYRENWGAPYFLNHVSQNFL
;
A
#
# COMPACT_ATOMS: atom_id res chain seq x y z
N MET A 1 -12.54 -44.74 55.78
CA MET A 1 -13.21 -43.42 55.67
C MET A 1 -12.86 -42.88 54.29
N LYS A 2 -13.69 -43.13 53.28
CA LYS A 2 -14.71 -42.20 52.73
C LYS A 2 -14.12 -40.86 52.24
N ASN A 3 -14.39 -40.56 50.96
CA ASN A 3 -14.13 -39.31 50.22
C ASN A 3 -12.65 -39.09 49.85
N ILE A 4 -12.23 -39.20 48.59
CA ILE A 4 -12.09 -38.03 47.67
C ILE A 4 -11.99 -38.44 46.17
N GLY A 5 -12.17 -39.71 45.80
CA GLY A 5 -11.84 -40.20 44.43
C GLY A 5 -12.90 -40.04 43.32
N LEU A 6 -13.98 -39.28 43.50
CA LEU A 6 -15.12 -39.27 42.53
C LEU A 6 -15.23 -38.04 41.63
N THR A 7 -14.38 -37.03 41.79
CA THR A 7 -14.44 -35.79 40.98
C THR A 7 -13.52 -35.79 39.76
N PHE A 8 -12.62 -36.75 39.61
CA PHE A 8 -11.74 -36.84 38.42
C PHE A 8 -12.26 -37.79 37.32
N LYS A 9 -13.28 -38.61 37.60
CA LYS A 9 -13.84 -39.57 36.63
C LYS A 9 -14.97 -39.00 35.77
N LEU A 10 -15.56 -37.86 36.15
CA LEU A 10 -16.62 -37.18 35.38
C LEU A 10 -16.08 -36.19 34.33
N VAL A 11 -14.87 -35.66 34.52
CA VAL A 11 -14.22 -34.77 33.53
C VAL A 11 -13.61 -35.55 32.36
N GLN A 12 -13.29 -36.83 32.54
CA GLN A 12 -12.70 -37.68 31.50
C GLN A 12 -13.73 -38.44 30.64
N GLN A 13 -15.02 -38.32 30.91
CA GLN A 13 -16.06 -39.08 30.21
C GLN A 13 -16.80 -38.29 29.10
N PHE A 14 -16.54 -36.99 28.96
CA PHE A 14 -17.05 -36.17 27.85
C PHE A 14 -16.09 -36.09 26.63
N SER A 15 -14.98 -36.83 26.64
CA SER A 15 -13.99 -36.86 25.55
C SER A 15 -14.22 -37.94 24.49
N ARG A 16 -15.44 -38.52 24.39
CA ARG A 16 -15.73 -39.58 23.40
C ARG A 16 -16.96 -39.26 22.54
N SER A 17 -16.90 -38.16 21.82
CA SER A 17 -17.59 -38.07 20.53
C SER A 17 -16.74 -37.22 19.57
N GLY A 18 -15.60 -37.79 19.15
CA GLY A 18 -14.75 -37.21 18.10
C GLY A 18 -15.50 -36.95 16.80
N THR A 19 -16.73 -37.43 16.65
CA THR A 19 -17.66 -37.10 15.57
C THR A 19 -17.99 -35.62 15.53
N ILE A 20 -18.27 -34.96 16.67
CA ILE A 20 -18.69 -33.56 16.73
C ILE A 20 -17.53 -32.61 16.37
N VAL A 21 -16.35 -32.87 16.93
CA VAL A 21 -15.13 -32.09 16.63
C VAL A 21 -14.72 -32.27 15.17
N LYS A 22 -14.79 -33.51 14.64
CA LYS A 22 -14.55 -33.79 13.21
C LYS A 22 -15.60 -33.16 12.29
N THR A 23 -16.86 -33.08 12.71
CA THR A 23 -17.90 -32.36 11.94
C THR A 23 -17.68 -30.86 11.99
N MET A 24 -17.30 -30.28 13.13
CA MET A 24 -17.00 -28.85 13.21
C MET A 24 -15.74 -28.47 12.44
N GLN A 25 -14.71 -29.31 12.42
CA GLN A 25 -13.53 -29.13 11.57
C GLN A 25 -13.91 -29.25 10.08
N LYS A 26 -14.69 -30.26 9.67
CA LYS A 26 -15.20 -30.37 8.30
C LYS A 26 -16.08 -29.19 7.87
N ILE A 27 -16.87 -28.64 8.79
CA ILE A 27 -17.70 -27.46 8.56
C ILE A 27 -16.79 -26.22 8.42
N SER A 28 -15.84 -26.03 9.34
CA SER A 28 -14.85 -24.95 9.26
C SER A 28 -14.02 -25.00 7.99
N ASP A 29 -13.64 -26.18 7.52
CA ASP A 29 -12.87 -26.38 6.29
C ASP A 29 -13.73 -26.10 5.05
N LYS A 30 -15.03 -26.41 5.07
CA LYS A 30 -15.98 -26.00 4.03
C LYS A 30 -16.22 -24.50 3.98
N PHE A 31 -16.20 -23.81 5.13
CA PHE A 31 -16.28 -22.34 5.19
C PHE A 31 -15.01 -21.64 4.69
N LYS A 32 -13.85 -22.33 4.70
CA LYS A 32 -12.57 -21.80 4.17
C LYS A 32 -12.40 -21.97 2.66
N VAL A 33 -13.22 -22.81 2.01
CA VAL A 33 -13.21 -23.00 0.55
C VAL A 33 -14.14 -21.96 -0.11
N LYS A 34 -13.70 -21.35 -1.22
CA LYS A 34 -14.57 -20.47 -2.03
C LYS A 34 -15.84 -21.24 -2.41
N GLN A 35 -16.97 -20.86 -1.84
CA GLN A 35 -18.26 -21.51 -2.08
C GLN A 35 -18.61 -21.47 -3.57
N THR A 36 -18.95 -22.63 -4.13
CA THR A 36 -19.40 -22.71 -5.52
C THR A 36 -20.76 -22.02 -5.67
N VAL A 37 -21.13 -21.63 -6.89
CA VAL A 37 -22.43 -20.99 -7.15
C VAL A 37 -23.60 -21.87 -6.69
N ALA A 38 -23.45 -23.19 -6.81
CA ALA A 38 -24.43 -24.17 -6.35
C ALA A 38 -24.57 -24.22 -4.81
N ASP A 39 -23.48 -24.03 -4.07
CA ASP A 39 -23.53 -24.00 -2.60
C ASP A 39 -24.24 -22.73 -2.10
N LYS A 40 -24.05 -21.61 -2.80
CA LYS A 40 -24.77 -20.36 -2.50
C LYS A 40 -26.27 -20.48 -2.75
N GLN A 41 -26.67 -21.15 -3.84
CA GLN A 41 -28.08 -21.40 -4.16
C GLN A 41 -28.75 -22.32 -3.12
N LYS A 42 -28.05 -23.35 -2.63
CA LYS A 42 -28.55 -24.22 -1.56
C LYS A 42 -28.69 -23.51 -0.22
N LEU A 43 -27.74 -22.61 0.11
CA LEU A 43 -27.85 -21.79 1.30
C LEU A 43 -29.02 -20.80 1.20
N GLN A 44 -29.25 -20.23 0.01
CA GLN A 44 -30.41 -19.37 -0.23
C GLN A 44 -31.72 -20.13 -0.11
N SER A 45 -31.84 -21.33 -0.72
CA SER A 45 -33.08 -22.14 -0.62
C SER A 45 -33.37 -22.54 0.83
N PHE A 46 -32.34 -22.93 1.58
CA PHE A 46 -32.44 -23.25 3.00
C PHE A 46 -32.90 -22.05 3.85
N LEU A 47 -32.30 -20.87 3.63
CA LEU A 47 -32.70 -19.67 4.35
C LEU A 47 -34.13 -19.24 4.00
N THR A 48 -34.56 -19.39 2.74
CA THR A 48 -35.94 -19.10 2.33
C THR A 48 -36.96 -20.08 2.90
N GLU A 49 -36.60 -21.37 3.05
CA GLU A 49 -37.46 -22.36 3.70
C GLU A 49 -37.59 -22.07 5.20
N GLN A 50 -36.49 -21.81 5.89
CA GLN A 50 -36.51 -21.53 7.32
C GLN A 50 -37.18 -20.20 7.68
N THR A 51 -37.16 -19.21 6.78
CA THR A 51 -37.91 -17.95 6.96
C THR A 51 -39.39 -18.10 6.62
N ARG A 52 -39.76 -18.96 5.66
CA ARG A 52 -41.16 -19.31 5.36
C ARG A 52 -41.83 -20.09 6.48
N ASP A 53 -41.12 -21.03 7.08
CA ASP A 53 -41.66 -21.92 8.10
C ASP A 53 -41.69 -21.28 9.50
N GLY A 54 -41.11 -20.08 9.68
CA GLY A 54 -41.10 -19.34 10.96
C GLY A 54 -40.28 -19.98 12.09
N SER A 55 -39.74 -21.19 11.88
CA SER A 55 -38.99 -21.99 12.86
C SER A 55 -37.82 -21.24 13.50
N ILE A 56 -37.09 -20.45 12.73
CA ILE A 56 -35.96 -19.64 13.21
C ILE A 56 -36.46 -18.54 14.15
N LYS A 57 -37.56 -17.88 13.80
CA LYS A 57 -38.16 -16.83 14.61
C LYS A 57 -38.65 -17.40 15.94
N GLU A 58 -39.32 -18.56 15.90
CA GLU A 58 -39.75 -19.27 17.09
C GLU A 58 -38.57 -19.68 17.98
N THR A 59 -37.48 -20.16 17.40
CA THR A 59 -36.27 -20.54 18.14
C THR A 59 -35.62 -19.33 18.83
N ILE A 60 -35.55 -18.19 18.13
CA ILE A 60 -35.03 -16.93 18.68
C ILE A 60 -35.93 -16.45 19.84
N ASP A 61 -37.25 -16.51 19.66
CA ASP A 61 -38.22 -16.09 20.68
C ASP A 61 -38.21 -17.01 21.91
N VAL A 62 -38.03 -18.32 21.72
CA VAL A 62 -37.88 -19.29 22.81
C VAL A 62 -36.57 -19.04 23.55
N THR A 63 -35.45 -18.86 22.84
CA THR A 63 -34.13 -18.62 23.45
C THR A 63 -34.11 -17.30 24.22
N ALA A 64 -34.69 -16.23 23.67
CA ALA A 64 -34.78 -14.92 24.31
C ALA A 64 -35.68 -14.89 25.56
N LYS A 65 -36.54 -15.89 25.77
CA LYS A 65 -37.29 -16.06 27.03
C LYS A 65 -36.41 -16.60 28.16
N TYR A 66 -35.44 -17.46 27.84
CA TYR A 66 -34.60 -18.14 28.83
C TYR A 66 -33.28 -17.42 29.10
N ASP A 67 -32.75 -16.66 28.13
CA ASP A 67 -31.45 -15.97 28.24
C ASP A 67 -31.60 -14.44 28.26
N ALA A 68 -31.28 -13.84 29.40
CA ALA A 68 -31.38 -12.40 29.62
C ALA A 68 -30.33 -11.59 28.84
N GLU A 69 -29.10 -12.10 28.71
CA GLU A 69 -28.03 -11.45 27.95
C GLU A 69 -28.37 -11.46 26.46
N PHE A 70 -28.84 -12.61 25.96
CA PHE A 70 -29.30 -12.73 24.59
C PHE A 70 -30.47 -11.79 24.27
N LYS A 71 -31.40 -11.62 25.21
CA LYS A 71 -32.51 -10.66 25.07
C LYS A 71 -32.03 -9.21 24.99
N THR A 72 -31.03 -8.83 25.80
CA THR A 72 -30.41 -7.49 25.70
C THR A 72 -29.71 -7.29 24.37
N PHE A 73 -29.00 -8.30 23.88
CA PHE A 73 -28.35 -8.29 22.58
C PHE A 73 -29.35 -8.07 21.43
N ILE A 74 -30.48 -8.78 21.41
CA ILE A 74 -31.51 -8.62 20.38
C ILE A 74 -32.10 -7.20 20.41
N LYS A 75 -32.31 -6.62 21.60
CA LYS A 75 -32.82 -5.25 21.75
C LYS A 75 -31.84 -4.21 21.19
N ASP A 76 -30.56 -4.34 21.52
CA ASP A 76 -29.51 -3.43 21.04
C ASP A 76 -29.28 -3.57 19.54
N TYR A 77 -29.35 -4.81 19.04
CA TYR A 77 -29.28 -5.11 17.61
C TYR A 77 -30.43 -4.45 16.84
N GLN A 78 -31.67 -4.62 17.31
CA GLN A 78 -32.84 -3.97 16.70
C GLN A 78 -32.76 -2.44 16.78
N ALA A 79 -32.24 -1.87 17.87
CA ALA A 79 -32.08 -0.43 18.04
C ALA A 79 -31.03 0.14 17.06
N LYS A 80 -29.88 -0.51 16.92
CA LYS A 80 -28.81 -0.12 15.98
C LYS A 80 -29.26 -0.21 14.52
N HIS A 81 -30.12 -1.17 14.19
CA HIS A 81 -30.59 -1.39 12.82
C HIS A 81 -31.94 -0.71 12.50
N LYS A 82 -32.51 0.06 13.44
CA LYS A 82 -33.77 0.81 13.25
C LYS A 82 -33.65 1.96 12.23
N GLN A 83 -32.45 2.53 12.07
CA GLN A 83 -32.15 3.57 11.06
C GLN A 83 -32.10 3.03 9.63
N TYR A 84 -31.99 1.72 9.45
CA TYR A 84 -31.90 1.08 8.14
C TYR A 84 -32.80 -0.16 8.11
N PRO A 85 -34.11 0.00 7.89
CA PRO A 85 -35.08 -1.09 7.94
C PRO A 85 -34.82 -2.23 6.92
N HIS A 86 -33.92 -2.02 5.96
CA HIS A 86 -33.62 -2.95 4.86
C HIS A 86 -32.16 -3.44 4.83
N ILE A 87 -31.34 -3.21 5.87
CA ILE A 87 -29.91 -3.62 5.85
C ILE A 87 -29.71 -5.15 5.72
N LEU A 88 -30.71 -5.94 6.11
CA LEU A 88 -30.72 -7.39 5.97
C LEU A 88 -31.58 -7.89 4.80
N ASP A 89 -32.10 -7.01 3.96
CA ASP A 89 -32.89 -7.43 2.82
C ASP A 89 -31.97 -7.90 1.68
N LEU A 90 -31.58 -9.18 1.76
CA LEU A 90 -30.78 -9.85 0.73
C LEU A 90 -31.56 -10.05 -0.59
N SER A 91 -32.83 -9.62 -0.68
CA SER A 91 -33.61 -9.66 -1.93
C SER A 91 -32.97 -8.85 -3.07
N HIS A 92 -32.13 -7.88 -2.73
CA HIS A 92 -31.36 -7.12 -3.72
C HIS A 92 -30.33 -7.97 -4.47
N TYR A 93 -29.90 -9.10 -3.90
CA TYR A 93 -29.00 -10.08 -4.54
C TYR A 93 -29.77 -11.20 -5.27
N SER A 94 -31.07 -11.37 -5.02
CA SER A 94 -31.91 -12.36 -5.71
C SER A 94 -32.63 -11.80 -6.95
N ARG A 95 -32.54 -10.49 -7.21
CA ARG A 95 -33.04 -9.90 -8.46
C ARG A 95 -32.08 -10.25 -9.58
N GLU A 96 -32.39 -11.28 -10.34
CA GLU A 96 -31.67 -11.61 -11.56
C GLU A 96 -31.67 -10.40 -12.51
N ASN A 97 -30.48 -10.16 -13.07
CA ASN A 97 -30.14 -9.01 -13.90
C ASN A 97 -30.94 -8.98 -15.21
N SER A 98 -32.07 -8.28 -15.22
CA SER A 98 -32.46 -7.50 -16.39
C SER A 98 -32.17 -6.04 -16.09
N THR A 99 -30.93 -5.60 -16.36
CA THR A 99 -30.53 -4.19 -16.28
C THR A 99 -31.36 -3.30 -17.21
N LEU A 100 -32.04 -3.92 -18.20
CA LEU A 100 -32.78 -3.23 -19.25
C LEU A 100 -34.22 -2.87 -18.86
N SER A 101 -34.83 -3.56 -17.88
CA SER A 101 -36.24 -3.37 -17.51
C SER A 101 -36.44 -2.88 -16.07
N LYS A 102 -35.63 -1.91 -15.64
CA LYS A 102 -35.84 -1.24 -14.34
C LYS A 102 -36.94 -0.19 -14.45
N SER A 103 -37.82 -0.11 -13.45
CA SER A 103 -38.76 1.01 -13.33
C SER A 103 -37.99 2.33 -13.16
N ASN A 104 -38.57 3.44 -13.61
CA ASN A 104 -37.90 4.74 -13.53
C ASN A 104 -37.55 5.15 -12.09
N GLN A 105 -38.37 4.75 -11.13
CA GLN A 105 -38.13 4.98 -9.69
C GLN A 105 -36.86 4.28 -9.21
N LEU A 106 -36.70 2.98 -9.50
CA LEU A 106 -35.50 2.22 -9.13
C LEU A 106 -34.22 2.76 -9.79
N ARG A 107 -34.34 3.29 -11.02
CA ARG A 107 -33.20 3.92 -11.72
C ARG A 107 -32.80 5.24 -11.07
N GLN A 108 -33.78 6.02 -10.59
CA GLN A 108 -33.56 7.27 -9.88
C GLN A 108 -32.87 7.02 -8.53
N GLU A 109 -33.35 6.03 -7.78
CA GLU A 109 -32.77 5.63 -6.49
C GLU A 109 -31.32 5.13 -6.62
N GLU A 110 -31.00 4.41 -7.70
CA GLU A 110 -29.62 4.00 -7.99
C GLU A 110 -28.71 5.19 -8.34
N ILE A 111 -29.21 6.17 -9.10
CA ILE A 111 -28.47 7.39 -9.43
C ILE A 111 -28.19 8.19 -8.17
N ASP A 112 -29.20 8.40 -7.32
CA ASP A 112 -29.06 9.13 -6.06
C ASP A 112 -28.07 8.44 -5.12
N MET A 113 -28.11 7.10 -5.05
CA MET A 113 -27.15 6.32 -4.27
C MET A 113 -25.71 6.47 -4.81
N ILE A 114 -25.53 6.41 -6.13
CA ILE A 114 -24.22 6.57 -6.77
C ILE A 114 -23.67 8.00 -6.54
N GLU A 115 -24.52 9.02 -6.63
CA GLU A 115 -24.17 10.40 -6.34
C GLU A 115 -23.78 10.59 -4.87
N GLU A 116 -24.51 9.96 -3.94
CA GLU A 116 -24.17 9.99 -2.52
C GLU A 116 -22.79 9.36 -2.25
N PHE A 117 -22.48 8.21 -2.86
CA PHE A 117 -21.16 7.58 -2.76
C PHE A 117 -20.05 8.46 -3.33
N ARG A 118 -20.31 9.11 -4.47
CA ARG A 118 -19.38 10.05 -5.09
C ARG A 118 -19.12 11.25 -4.17
N ASN A 119 -20.17 11.80 -3.57
CA ASN A 119 -20.11 12.96 -2.67
C ASN A 119 -19.37 12.62 -1.36
N ARG A 120 -19.59 11.44 -0.77
CA ARG A 120 -18.83 10.97 0.40
C ARG A 120 -17.35 10.81 0.10
N LYS A 121 -17.00 10.30 -1.09
CA LYS A 121 -15.61 10.14 -1.51
C LYS A 121 -14.93 11.49 -1.73
N ILE A 122 -15.61 12.43 -2.38
CA ILE A 122 -15.12 13.81 -2.57
C ILE A 122 -14.94 14.48 -1.20
N LYS A 123 -15.88 14.31 -0.27
CA LYS A 123 -15.78 14.85 1.09
C LYS A 123 -14.58 14.29 1.85
N LYS A 124 -14.35 12.97 1.84
CA LYS A 124 -13.16 12.36 2.44
C LYS A 124 -11.83 12.81 1.81
N ILE A 125 -11.84 13.13 0.52
CA ILE A 125 -10.65 13.63 -0.19
C ILE A 125 -10.38 15.10 0.16
N ASN A 126 -11.45 15.87 0.41
CA ASN A 126 -11.39 17.30 0.71
C ASN A 126 -11.37 17.60 2.22
N GLU A 127 -11.62 16.62 3.08
CA GLU A 127 -11.38 16.71 4.51
C GLU A 127 -9.86 16.95 4.70
N PRO A 128 -9.44 18.10 5.24
CA PRO A 128 -8.04 18.31 5.56
C PRO A 128 -7.60 17.20 6.51
N ILE A 129 -6.37 16.72 6.35
CA ILE A 129 -5.76 15.81 7.30
C ILE A 129 -5.63 16.62 8.59
N ASP A 130 -6.51 16.37 9.56
CA ASP A 130 -6.45 17.03 10.85
C ASP A 130 -5.05 16.77 11.44
N LEU A 131 -4.31 17.86 11.63
CA LEU A 131 -3.19 17.92 12.56
C LEU A 131 -3.71 17.31 13.87
N ILE A 132 -3.00 16.35 14.45
CA ILE A 132 -3.37 15.75 15.73
C ILE A 132 -3.54 16.90 16.74
N ASP A 133 -4.78 17.22 17.04
CA ASP A 133 -5.16 18.30 17.92
C ASP A 133 -5.09 17.75 19.36
N TYR A 134 -3.94 17.94 19.99
CA TYR A 134 -3.68 17.52 21.39
C TYR A 134 -4.54 18.28 22.41
N SER A 135 -5.45 19.16 21.98
CA SER A 135 -6.40 19.89 22.85
C SER A 135 -7.54 19.02 23.41
N LYS A 136 -7.66 17.76 22.97
CA LYS A 136 -8.74 16.84 23.40
C LYS A 136 -8.31 15.72 24.35
N ASP A 137 -7.10 15.78 24.90
CA ASP A 137 -6.71 14.93 26.01
C ASP A 137 -7.22 15.53 27.33
N PRO A 138 -8.19 14.89 28.04
CA PRO A 138 -8.79 15.45 29.25
C PRO A 138 -7.84 15.49 30.47
N GLU A 139 -6.60 15.01 30.33
CA GLU A 139 -5.60 14.95 31.40
C GLU A 139 -4.65 16.17 31.45
N ILE A 140 -4.76 17.13 30.52
CA ILE A 140 -3.83 18.28 30.43
C ILE A 140 -4.50 19.63 30.76
N ASN A 141 -5.84 19.68 30.81
CA ASN A 141 -6.63 20.93 30.93
C ASN A 141 -6.68 21.57 32.34
N GLU A 142 -5.83 21.18 33.29
CA GLU A 142 -5.78 21.81 34.62
C GLU A 142 -4.58 22.75 34.82
N ALA A 143 -3.71 22.94 33.82
CA ALA A 143 -2.44 23.65 34.03
C ALA A 143 -2.33 25.08 33.43
N ASP A 144 -3.17 25.48 32.49
CA ASP A 144 -2.87 26.67 31.64
C ASP A 144 -3.90 27.82 31.68
N GLU A 145 -4.84 27.85 32.63
CA GLU A 145 -5.77 28.99 32.82
C GLU A 145 -5.15 30.16 33.63
N GLU A 146 -4.00 30.68 33.21
CA GLU A 146 -3.50 31.97 33.73
C GLU A 146 -2.54 32.66 32.73
N ALA A 147 -3.08 33.25 31.66
CA ALA A 147 -2.40 34.33 30.93
C ALA A 147 -3.38 35.13 30.08
N GLY A 148 -3.40 36.44 30.28
CA GLY A 148 -4.42 37.37 29.80
C GLY A 148 -4.40 37.69 28.32
N GLU A 149 -5.53 38.21 27.88
CA GLU A 149 -5.82 38.75 26.55
C GLU A 149 -4.92 39.96 26.24
N GLU A 150 -4.19 39.92 25.14
CA GLU A 150 -3.69 41.13 24.47
C GLU A 150 -4.02 41.07 22.97
N ASP A 151 -4.75 42.09 22.54
CA ASP A 151 -5.14 42.38 21.16
C ASP A 151 -3.92 42.69 20.28
N PHE A 152 -3.75 41.95 19.18
CA PHE A 152 -2.91 42.40 18.06
C PHE A 152 -3.68 42.30 16.75
N THR A 153 -4.30 43.42 16.37
CA THR A 153 -4.79 43.67 15.01
C THR A 153 -3.63 43.70 14.03
N LEU A 154 -3.56 42.72 13.12
CA LEU A 154 -2.59 42.69 12.03
C LEU A 154 -3.12 43.53 10.85
N HIS A 155 -2.44 44.62 10.52
CA HIS A 155 -2.68 45.38 9.29
C HIS A 155 -2.33 44.51 8.07
N GLN A 156 -3.26 44.39 7.12
CA GLN A 156 -3.00 43.79 5.81
C GLN A 156 -2.26 44.79 4.92
N ASP A 157 -1.03 44.46 4.52
CA ASP A 157 -0.30 45.22 3.49
C ASP A 157 -0.95 45.06 2.11
N PRO A 158 -1.24 46.15 1.36
CA PRO A 158 -1.94 46.08 0.08
C PRO A 158 -1.04 45.83 -1.15
N TYR A 159 0.23 45.43 -0.96
CA TYR A 159 1.18 45.23 -2.07
C TYR A 159 1.64 43.77 -2.20
N ILE A 160 0.70 42.89 -2.52
CA ILE A 160 1.01 41.66 -3.26
C ILE A 160 0.38 41.83 -4.63
N GLN A 161 1.18 42.28 -5.59
CA GLN A 161 0.78 42.27 -6.99
C GLN A 161 0.65 40.80 -7.42
N GLU A 162 -0.58 40.38 -7.71
CA GLU A 162 -0.87 39.08 -8.29
C GLU A 162 -0.18 38.95 -9.65
N ASP A 163 0.90 38.18 -9.71
CA ASP A 163 1.48 37.75 -10.98
C ASP A 163 0.47 36.89 -11.74
N ARG A 164 -0.21 37.53 -12.70
CA ARG A 164 -1.10 36.92 -13.68
C ARG A 164 -0.28 36.14 -14.72
N ASN A 165 0.27 35.01 -14.31
CA ASN A 165 0.72 33.97 -15.24
C ASN A 165 -0.06 32.68 -14.99
N HIS A 166 -1.26 32.62 -15.56
CA HIS A 166 -2.05 31.40 -15.70
C HIS A 166 -1.41 30.51 -16.80
N GLY A 167 -0.27 29.90 -16.49
CA GLY A 167 0.20 28.69 -17.15
C GLY A 167 0.03 27.56 -16.15
N TYR A 168 -0.80 26.56 -16.47
CA TYR A 168 -1.06 25.32 -15.71
C TYR A 168 -0.43 25.31 -14.32
N LYS A 169 -1.17 25.71 -13.28
CA LYS A 169 -0.77 25.43 -11.89
C LYS A 169 -0.57 23.93 -11.80
N ALA A 170 0.70 23.50 -11.87
CA ALA A 170 1.08 22.17 -11.47
C ALA A 170 0.57 22.05 -10.04
N LYS A 171 -0.54 21.32 -9.87
CA LYS A 171 -1.09 20.98 -8.56
C LYS A 171 0.10 20.65 -7.68
N GLU A 172 0.40 21.51 -6.72
CA GLU A 172 1.57 21.35 -5.87
C GLU A 172 1.43 19.98 -5.23
N MET A 173 2.15 18.99 -5.76
CA MET A 173 2.31 17.70 -5.14
C MET A 173 3.25 17.92 -3.97
N ARG A 174 2.77 18.61 -2.93
CA ARG A 174 3.23 18.43 -1.57
C ARG A 174 2.68 17.08 -1.08
N MET A 175 3.00 16.01 -1.82
CA MET A 175 3.08 14.70 -1.21
C MET A 175 4.31 14.78 -0.32
N GLY A 176 4.10 14.67 1.00
CA GLY A 176 5.17 14.43 1.94
C GLY A 176 6.11 13.36 1.39
N LEU A 177 7.39 13.43 1.74
CA LEU A 177 8.24 12.26 1.59
C LEU A 177 7.57 11.14 2.40
N ASN A 178 6.84 10.25 1.74
CA ASN A 178 6.44 9.00 2.37
C ASN A 178 7.75 8.30 2.76
N ASP A 179 7.83 7.81 4.00
CA ASP A 179 9.00 7.10 4.58
C ASP A 179 9.49 5.92 3.73
N ASP A 180 8.75 5.52 2.70
CA ASP A 180 9.04 4.40 1.82
C ASP A 180 10.23 4.63 0.86
N PHE A 181 10.62 5.89 0.58
CA PHE A 181 11.68 6.20 -0.38
C PHE A 181 12.97 6.64 0.28
N MET A 182 14.04 5.90 -0.02
CA MET A 182 15.40 6.26 0.39
C MET A 182 16.06 7.09 -0.70
N ILE A 183 16.75 8.15 -0.29
CA ILE A 183 17.49 9.06 -1.18
C ILE A 183 18.99 8.86 -0.98
N VAL A 184 19.71 8.70 -2.08
CA VAL A 184 21.17 8.70 -2.13
C VAL A 184 21.64 9.92 -2.90
N LEU A 185 22.47 10.73 -2.26
CA LEU A 185 23.16 11.83 -2.91
C LEU A 185 24.32 11.27 -3.76
N LEU A 186 24.27 11.49 -5.07
CA LEU A 186 25.30 11.03 -6.00
C LEU A 186 26.39 12.07 -6.23
N ASP A 187 26.01 13.34 -6.33
CA ASP A 187 26.94 14.43 -6.58
C ASP A 187 26.41 15.75 -6.03
N ARG A 188 27.33 16.59 -5.59
CA ARG A 188 27.08 17.96 -5.13
C ARG A 188 28.12 18.87 -5.76
N ASP A 189 27.67 19.93 -6.41
CA ASP A 189 28.56 20.85 -7.11
C ASP A 189 28.08 22.30 -7.01
N VAL A 190 28.98 23.24 -7.23
CA VAL A 190 28.70 24.68 -7.27
C VAL A 190 29.12 25.22 -8.62
N THR A 191 28.18 25.84 -9.33
CA THR A 191 28.48 26.55 -10.57
C THR A 191 28.52 28.04 -10.32
N THR A 192 29.59 28.70 -10.74
CA THR A 192 29.76 30.14 -10.62
C THR A 192 29.52 30.82 -11.97
N GLN A 193 28.54 31.71 -12.01
CA GLN A 193 28.36 32.66 -13.11
C GLN A 193 29.13 33.94 -12.79
N VAL A 194 30.06 34.32 -13.66
CA VAL A 194 30.83 35.56 -13.49
C VAL A 194 30.06 36.70 -14.17
N THR A 195 29.75 37.75 -13.42
CA THR A 195 29.18 39.00 -13.94
C THR A 195 30.20 40.14 -13.83
N THR A 196 29.88 41.30 -14.39
CA THR A 196 30.75 42.49 -14.30
C THR A 196 30.93 42.97 -12.86
N LEU A 197 29.93 42.78 -11.99
CA LEU A 197 29.95 43.25 -10.61
C LEU A 197 30.39 42.15 -9.64
N ASN A 198 29.80 40.95 -9.73
CA ASN A 198 30.03 39.88 -8.77
C ASN A 198 30.05 38.48 -9.42
N ARG A 199 30.42 37.48 -8.62
CA ARG A 199 30.30 36.07 -8.98
C ARG A 199 29.06 35.51 -8.31
N VAL A 200 28.07 35.10 -9.12
CA VAL A 200 26.81 34.50 -8.64
C VAL A 200 26.96 32.99 -8.63
N ASN A 201 26.92 32.39 -7.44
CA ASN A 201 27.01 30.95 -7.27
C ASN A 201 25.62 30.32 -7.33
N HIS A 202 25.56 29.11 -7.86
CA HIS A 202 24.36 28.28 -7.82
C HIS A 202 24.75 26.86 -7.43
N PHE A 203 23.96 26.27 -6.55
CA PHE A 203 24.18 24.90 -6.08
C PHE A 203 23.51 23.90 -7.01
N ARG A 204 24.13 22.74 -7.19
CA ARG A 204 23.63 21.64 -8.00
C ARG A 204 23.69 20.33 -7.24
N TYR A 205 22.60 19.59 -7.29
CA TYR A 205 22.49 18.27 -6.69
C TYR A 205 22.10 17.25 -7.77
N LEU A 206 22.76 16.10 -7.72
CA LEU A 206 22.31 14.89 -8.40
C LEU A 206 21.96 13.86 -7.34
N ILE A 207 20.70 13.46 -7.32
CA ILE A 207 20.18 12.47 -6.38
C ILE A 207 19.64 11.25 -7.12
N PHE A 208 19.70 10.13 -6.41
CA PHE A 208 19.04 8.89 -6.76
C PHE A 208 18.03 8.55 -5.67
N MET A 209 16.88 8.02 -6.03
CA MET A 209 15.81 7.69 -5.11
C MET A 209 15.28 6.29 -5.42
N GLY A 210 14.99 5.48 -4.39
CA GLY A 210 14.39 4.17 -4.59
C GLY A 210 13.75 3.60 -3.32
N ASN A 211 12.78 2.69 -3.49
CA ASN A 211 12.03 2.07 -2.41
C ASN A 211 12.42 0.61 -2.11
N ALA A 212 13.58 0.15 -2.62
CA ALA A 212 14.06 -1.24 -2.56
C ALA A 212 13.12 -2.31 -3.15
N ASN A 213 12.00 -1.90 -3.74
CA ASN A 213 10.95 -2.75 -4.29
C ASN A 213 10.75 -2.52 -5.80
N GLY A 214 11.80 -2.06 -6.49
CA GLY A 214 11.79 -1.89 -7.94
C GLY A 214 11.28 -0.54 -8.42
N LEU A 215 10.90 0.40 -7.56
CA LEU A 215 10.58 1.76 -7.99
C LEU A 215 11.75 2.69 -7.72
N VAL A 216 12.28 3.29 -8.78
CA VAL A 216 13.55 4.04 -8.73
C VAL A 216 13.49 5.27 -9.60
N GLY A 217 14.20 6.33 -9.23
CA GLY A 217 14.25 7.58 -9.98
C GLY A 217 15.54 8.34 -9.74
N TYR A 218 15.76 9.36 -10.56
CA TYR A 218 16.88 10.28 -10.40
C TYR A 218 16.48 11.71 -10.69
N GLY A 219 17.17 12.63 -10.03
CA GLY A 219 16.82 14.04 -10.01
C GLY A 219 18.07 14.89 -10.08
N LYS A 220 18.06 15.85 -11.01
CA LYS A 220 19.03 16.95 -11.08
C LYS A 220 18.33 18.18 -10.57
N GLY A 221 18.86 18.83 -9.54
CA GLY A 221 18.37 20.13 -9.06
C GLY A 221 19.43 21.20 -9.21
N LYS A 222 19.00 22.44 -9.43
CA LYS A 222 19.81 23.64 -9.36
C LYS A 222 19.02 24.68 -8.56
N GLY A 223 19.68 25.42 -7.69
CA GLY A 223 19.06 26.46 -6.87
C GLY A 223 20.05 27.58 -6.55
N SER A 224 19.51 28.68 -6.06
CA SER A 224 20.30 29.76 -5.46
C SER A 224 20.85 29.33 -4.10
N ASP A 225 20.04 28.62 -3.33
CA ASP A 225 20.39 27.99 -2.05
C ASP A 225 20.50 26.46 -2.13
N PHE A 226 21.12 25.87 -1.11
CA PHE A 226 21.28 24.41 -1.02
C PHE A 226 19.94 23.68 -0.90
N GLU A 227 19.02 24.21 -0.09
CA GLU A 227 17.69 23.62 0.14
C GLU A 227 16.84 23.68 -1.13
N GLU A 228 16.80 24.85 -1.79
CA GLU A 228 16.10 25.04 -3.06
C GLU A 228 16.62 24.07 -4.14
N ALA A 229 17.95 23.90 -4.23
CA ALA A 229 18.54 22.96 -5.17
C ALA A 229 18.16 21.51 -4.87
N LEU A 230 18.09 21.12 -3.59
CA LEU A 230 17.67 19.80 -3.16
C LEU A 230 16.19 19.54 -3.46
N ASP A 231 15.31 20.48 -3.15
CA ASP A 231 13.87 20.39 -3.41
C ASP A 231 13.57 20.24 -4.90
N ASN A 232 14.26 21.03 -5.73
CA ASN A 232 14.20 20.91 -7.18
C ASN A 232 14.69 19.52 -7.63
N ALA A 233 15.75 18.99 -7.02
CA ALA A 233 16.23 17.64 -7.33
C ALA A 233 15.19 16.57 -6.97
N ILE A 234 14.56 16.65 -5.80
CA ILE A 234 13.50 15.74 -5.35
C ILE A 234 12.29 15.81 -6.27
N LEU A 235 11.86 17.01 -6.67
CA LEU A 235 10.76 17.22 -7.61
C LEU A 235 11.05 16.52 -8.96
N HIS A 236 12.25 16.70 -9.50
CA HIS A 236 12.67 16.02 -10.73
C HIS A 236 12.76 14.50 -10.55
N CYS A 237 13.23 14.02 -9.40
CA CYS A 237 13.23 12.60 -9.03
C CYS A 237 11.84 11.98 -9.08
N LYS A 238 10.86 12.61 -8.43
CA LYS A 238 9.46 12.16 -8.38
C LYS A 238 8.84 12.09 -9.78
N ARG A 239 9.20 13.01 -10.68
CA ARG A 239 8.75 13.01 -12.08
C ARG A 239 9.39 11.89 -12.92
N ASN A 240 10.60 11.47 -12.58
CA ASN A 240 11.40 10.50 -13.34
C ASN A 240 11.40 9.09 -12.72
N LEU A 241 10.33 8.71 -12.03
CA LEU A 241 10.19 7.38 -11.45
C LEU A 241 9.97 6.31 -12.54
N ILE A 242 10.71 5.21 -12.42
CA ILE A 242 10.68 4.06 -13.31
C ILE A 242 10.44 2.81 -12.46
N ALA A 243 9.51 1.97 -12.92
CA ALA A 243 9.29 0.64 -12.36
C ALA A 243 10.20 -0.37 -13.06
N VAL A 244 11.02 -1.06 -12.27
CA VAL A 244 11.91 -2.13 -12.70
C VAL A 244 11.21 -3.45 -12.42
N PRO A 245 11.08 -4.35 -13.42
CA PRO A 245 10.55 -5.68 -13.17
C PRO A 245 11.53 -6.44 -12.28
N LEU A 246 11.06 -6.82 -11.09
CA LEU A 246 11.81 -7.64 -10.14
C LEU A 246 11.08 -8.94 -9.92
N ASP A 247 11.88 -9.98 -9.70
CA ASP A 247 11.41 -11.23 -9.13
C ASP A 247 12.04 -11.40 -7.74
N ILE A 248 11.28 -11.98 -6.80
CA ILE A 248 11.67 -12.13 -5.38
C ILE A 248 12.95 -12.97 -5.24
N PHE A 249 13.13 -13.81 -6.24
CA PHE A 249 13.86 -15.04 -6.22
C PHE A 249 15.10 -14.96 -7.10
N HIS A 250 14.93 -14.36 -8.28
CA HIS A 250 16.02 -14.08 -9.17
C HIS A 250 15.87 -12.71 -9.81
N THR A 251 16.40 -11.70 -9.13
CA THR A 251 16.24 -10.29 -9.52
C THR A 251 16.94 -9.91 -10.83
N VAL A 252 18.03 -10.60 -11.20
CA VAL A 252 18.76 -10.36 -12.46
C VAL A 252 18.99 -11.69 -13.18
N PRO A 253 18.09 -12.08 -14.11
CA PRO A 253 18.20 -13.35 -14.84
C PRO A 253 19.28 -13.38 -15.93
N GLU A 254 19.38 -12.31 -16.71
CA GLU A 254 20.36 -12.20 -17.78
C GLU A 254 21.43 -11.18 -17.44
N PRO A 255 22.66 -11.33 -17.96
CA PRO A 255 23.68 -10.29 -17.81
C PRO A 255 23.22 -8.98 -18.46
N LEU A 256 23.33 -7.89 -17.71
CA LEU A 256 22.92 -6.56 -18.16
C LEU A 256 24.14 -5.68 -18.42
N GLU A 257 24.08 -4.91 -19.50
CA GLU A 257 25.10 -3.90 -19.80
C GLU A 257 24.46 -2.54 -20.12
N GLY A 258 24.99 -1.50 -19.49
CA GLY A 258 24.65 -0.10 -19.73
C GLY A 258 25.87 0.70 -20.14
N HIS A 259 25.68 1.62 -21.08
CA HIS A 259 26.73 2.54 -21.51
C HIS A 259 26.18 3.95 -21.69
N PHE A 260 26.92 4.92 -21.14
CA PHE A 260 26.67 6.34 -21.36
C PHE A 260 27.95 7.15 -21.19
N ASN A 261 28.28 7.99 -22.17
CA ASN A 261 29.39 8.96 -22.12
C ASN A 261 30.73 8.39 -21.60
N GLY A 262 31.16 7.23 -22.10
CA GLY A 262 32.42 6.59 -21.67
C GLY A 262 32.34 5.90 -20.30
N PHE A 263 31.16 5.84 -19.67
CA PHE A 263 30.88 5.07 -18.48
C PHE A 263 30.11 3.80 -18.87
N GLN A 264 30.67 2.63 -18.56
CA GLN A 264 30.06 1.33 -18.82
C GLN A 264 29.84 0.59 -17.50
N ILE A 265 28.64 0.03 -17.33
CA ILE A 265 28.28 -0.82 -16.20
C ILE A 265 27.96 -2.20 -16.75
N LYS A 266 28.56 -3.22 -16.16
CA LYS A 266 28.25 -4.63 -16.45
C LYS A 266 27.75 -5.29 -15.18
N ILE A 267 26.61 -5.96 -15.28
CA ILE A 267 26.05 -6.77 -14.21
C ILE A 267 26.01 -8.21 -14.68
N HIS A 268 26.50 -9.10 -13.84
CA HIS A 268 26.35 -10.52 -14.02
C HIS A 268 25.44 -11.08 -12.92
N PRO A 269 24.52 -12.00 -13.26
CA PRO A 269 23.74 -12.74 -12.28
C PRO A 269 24.65 -13.43 -11.27
N SER A 270 24.24 -13.42 -10.00
CA SER A 270 24.95 -14.13 -8.94
C SER A 270 23.97 -14.59 -7.87
N ARG A 271 24.35 -15.63 -7.11
CA ARG A 271 23.50 -16.17 -6.03
C ARG A 271 23.35 -15.19 -4.86
N THR A 272 24.36 -14.37 -4.60
CA THR A 272 24.38 -13.41 -3.49
C THR A 272 24.81 -12.05 -4.01
N PHE A 273 24.33 -10.98 -3.40
CA PHE A 273 24.78 -9.63 -3.68
C PHE A 273 26.24 -9.45 -3.30
N ASN A 274 27.03 -8.92 -4.23
CA ASN A 274 28.40 -8.51 -3.97
C ASN A 274 28.50 -6.98 -4.04
N PRO A 275 28.66 -6.27 -2.90
CA PRO A 275 28.76 -4.81 -2.87
C PRO A 275 30.15 -4.25 -3.23
N TRP A 276 31.16 -5.10 -3.41
CA TRP A 276 32.54 -4.66 -3.58
C TRP A 276 32.79 -4.05 -4.97
N GLY A 277 33.63 -3.02 -5.02
CA GLY A 277 34.15 -2.41 -6.26
C GLY A 277 33.70 -0.97 -6.50
N ALA A 278 32.39 -0.69 -6.44
CA ALA A 278 31.85 0.66 -6.62
C ALA A 278 30.70 0.93 -5.63
N PRO A 279 30.96 1.62 -4.50
CA PRO A 279 30.00 1.76 -3.41
C PRO A 279 28.74 2.52 -3.82
N VAL A 280 28.87 3.58 -4.63
CA VAL A 280 27.72 4.34 -5.12
C VAL A 280 26.79 3.47 -5.96
N LEU A 281 27.34 2.66 -6.86
CA LEU A 281 26.56 1.72 -7.67
C LEU A 281 25.93 0.62 -6.80
N ALA A 282 26.65 0.15 -5.77
CA ALA A 282 26.12 -0.83 -4.82
C ALA A 282 24.88 -0.28 -4.10
N SER A 283 24.94 0.96 -3.61
CA SER A 283 23.81 1.63 -2.96
C SER A 283 22.64 1.80 -3.92
N MET A 284 22.90 2.22 -5.17
CA MET A 284 21.84 2.31 -6.19
C MET A 284 21.17 0.95 -6.39
N LEU A 285 21.94 -0.12 -6.63
CA LEU A 285 21.41 -1.47 -6.83
C LEU A 285 20.57 -1.96 -5.64
N LEU A 286 21.02 -1.71 -4.42
CA LEU A 286 20.26 -2.07 -3.22
C LEU A 286 18.93 -1.32 -3.13
N LEU A 287 18.93 -0.01 -3.38
CA LEU A 287 17.73 0.82 -3.42
C LEU A 287 16.78 0.46 -4.57
N THR A 288 17.29 -0.20 -5.59
CA THR A 288 16.44 -0.74 -6.66
C THR A 288 15.82 -2.07 -6.30
N GLY A 289 16.34 -2.76 -5.29
CA GLY A 289 15.90 -4.08 -4.88
C GLY A 289 16.70 -5.23 -5.50
N LEU A 290 17.78 -4.97 -6.24
CA LEU A 290 18.60 -6.02 -6.86
C LEU A 290 19.53 -6.67 -5.83
N ARG A 291 19.21 -7.90 -5.41
CA ARG A 291 19.97 -8.66 -4.39
C ARG A 291 20.78 -9.84 -4.94
N HIS A 292 20.58 -10.21 -6.20
CA HIS A 292 21.18 -11.40 -6.81
C HIS A 292 22.12 -11.04 -7.96
N CYS A 293 23.15 -10.23 -7.68
CA CYS A 293 24.05 -9.76 -8.73
C CYS A 293 25.46 -9.43 -8.24
N ARG A 294 26.40 -9.47 -9.19
CA ARG A 294 27.75 -8.89 -9.09
C ARG A 294 27.93 -7.89 -10.23
N PHE A 295 28.69 -6.83 -10.00
CA PHE A 295 28.83 -5.77 -10.98
C PHE A 295 30.28 -5.33 -11.17
N LYS A 296 30.53 -4.66 -12.29
CA LYS A 296 31.79 -3.98 -12.59
C LYS A 296 31.49 -2.69 -13.33
N THR A 297 32.15 -1.62 -12.90
CA THR A 297 32.16 -0.34 -13.62
C THR A 297 33.45 -0.21 -14.42
N ILE A 298 33.33 0.21 -15.68
CA ILE A 298 34.44 0.48 -16.57
C ILE A 298 34.30 1.93 -17.03
N SER A 299 35.19 2.80 -16.57
CA SER A 299 35.28 4.17 -17.07
C SER A 299 36.67 4.72 -16.87
N LYS A 300 37.04 5.70 -17.71
CA LYS A 300 38.30 6.44 -17.58
C LYS A 300 38.24 7.50 -16.48
N LYS A 301 37.05 8.07 -16.23
CA LYS A 301 36.82 9.14 -15.25
C LYS A 301 35.57 8.83 -14.45
N VAL A 302 35.60 9.15 -13.16
CA VAL A 302 34.42 9.02 -12.30
C VAL A 302 33.51 10.21 -12.58
N ASN A 303 32.37 9.95 -13.22
CA ASN A 303 31.34 10.96 -13.50
C ASN A 303 29.99 10.41 -13.02
N SER A 304 29.45 10.99 -11.94
CA SER A 304 28.21 10.54 -11.30
C SER A 304 26.99 10.68 -12.20
N TYR A 305 26.91 11.71 -13.04
CA TYR A 305 25.83 11.86 -14.01
C TYR A 305 25.87 10.78 -15.08
N ALA A 306 27.07 10.47 -15.59
CA ALA A 306 27.24 9.42 -16.58
C ALA A 306 26.96 8.02 -16.00
N LEU A 307 27.42 7.77 -14.77
CA LEU A 307 27.08 6.56 -13.99
C LEU A 307 25.56 6.41 -13.87
N CYS A 308 24.85 7.45 -13.44
CA CYS A 308 23.40 7.45 -13.26
C CYS A 308 22.68 7.13 -14.59
N MET A 309 23.05 7.80 -15.68
CA MET A 309 22.39 7.55 -16.97
C MET A 309 22.73 6.17 -17.57
N ALA A 310 23.97 5.69 -17.40
CA ALA A 310 24.35 4.33 -17.78
C ALA A 310 23.56 3.29 -16.95
N TYR A 311 23.33 3.58 -15.68
CA TYR A 311 22.55 2.76 -14.76
C TYR A 311 21.10 2.62 -15.24
N PHE A 312 20.41 3.73 -15.53
CA PHE A 312 19.02 3.65 -16.02
C PHE A 312 18.91 2.93 -17.38
N ARG A 313 19.85 3.17 -18.30
CA ARG A 313 19.89 2.44 -19.58
C ARG A 313 20.09 0.94 -19.42
N MET A 314 20.77 0.51 -18.36
CA MET A 314 20.97 -0.88 -18.03
C MET A 314 19.73 -1.48 -17.35
N ILE A 315 19.19 -0.80 -16.34
CA ILE A 315 18.12 -1.34 -15.50
C ILE A 315 16.80 -1.50 -16.27
N THR A 316 16.52 -0.61 -17.22
CA THR A 316 15.35 -0.70 -18.11
C THR A 316 15.36 -1.95 -18.98
N LYS A 317 16.53 -2.57 -19.18
CA LYS A 317 16.65 -3.83 -19.93
C LYS A 317 16.35 -5.07 -19.08
N ASN A 318 16.22 -4.93 -17.76
CA ASN A 318 15.94 -6.06 -16.89
C ASN A 318 14.59 -6.69 -17.27
N ARG A 319 14.51 -8.02 -17.17
CA ARG A 319 13.31 -8.80 -17.42
C ARG A 319 13.12 -9.76 -16.26
N THR A 320 11.89 -10.18 -15.99
CA THR A 320 11.68 -11.28 -15.03
C THR A 320 11.99 -12.62 -15.69
N PRO A 321 12.35 -13.68 -14.92
CA PRO A 321 12.48 -15.03 -15.45
C PRO A 321 11.23 -15.51 -16.19
N LYS A 322 10.06 -15.05 -15.74
CA LYS A 322 8.76 -15.31 -16.39
C LYS A 322 8.73 -14.71 -17.80
N ASP A 323 9.06 -13.43 -17.95
CA ASP A 323 9.06 -12.75 -19.26
C ASP A 323 10.01 -13.43 -20.26
N ILE A 324 11.18 -13.87 -19.78
CA ILE A 324 12.17 -14.59 -20.61
C ILE A 324 11.62 -15.95 -21.05
N CYS A 325 10.97 -16.68 -20.14
CA CYS A 325 10.39 -17.98 -20.45
C CYS A 325 9.23 -17.88 -21.45
N GLU A 326 8.39 -16.85 -21.32
CA GLU A 326 7.33 -16.56 -22.28
C GLU A 326 7.90 -16.24 -23.67
N GLN A 327 8.99 -15.47 -23.74
CA GLN A 327 9.66 -15.14 -25.01
C GLN A 327 10.37 -16.34 -25.65
N THR A 328 10.97 -17.22 -24.84
CA THR A 328 11.77 -18.35 -25.32
C THR A 328 10.98 -19.64 -25.48
N GLY A 329 9.75 -19.70 -24.97
CA GLY A 329 8.92 -20.92 -24.93
C GLY A 329 9.44 -21.99 -23.95
N LYS A 330 10.31 -21.61 -23.00
CA LYS A 330 10.86 -22.51 -21.99
C LYS A 330 9.99 -22.51 -20.73
N LYS A 331 10.09 -23.58 -19.93
CA LYS A 331 9.45 -23.65 -18.61
C LYS A 331 10.27 -22.88 -17.57
N ILE A 332 9.59 -22.17 -16.67
CA ILE A 332 10.17 -21.23 -15.67
C ILE A 332 11.30 -21.86 -14.82
N TYR A 333 11.11 -23.09 -14.36
CA TYR A 333 12.12 -23.76 -13.50
C TYR A 333 13.47 -23.97 -14.19
N ARG A 334 13.54 -23.87 -15.53
CA ARG A 334 14.77 -24.06 -16.31
C ARG A 334 15.69 -22.85 -16.24
N GLU A 335 15.14 -21.63 -16.26
CA GLU A 335 15.93 -20.39 -16.20
C GLU A 335 16.29 -20.01 -14.76
N ASN A 336 15.63 -20.58 -13.74
CA ASN A 336 15.93 -20.34 -12.33
C ASN A 336 17.23 -21.03 -11.82
N TRP A 337 18.17 -21.37 -12.72
CA TRP A 337 19.46 -22.06 -12.44
C TRP A 337 19.41 -23.09 -11.30
N GLY A 338 18.38 -23.92 -11.27
CA GLY A 338 18.30 -25.06 -10.35
C GLY A 338 17.93 -24.75 -8.89
N ALA A 339 17.40 -23.56 -8.56
CA ALA A 339 16.77 -23.33 -7.25
C ALA A 339 15.24 -23.25 -7.38
N PRO A 340 14.51 -24.39 -7.31
CA PRO A 340 13.07 -24.37 -7.13
C PRO A 340 12.75 -24.14 -5.64
N TYR A 341 12.63 -22.90 -5.18
CA TYR A 341 11.94 -22.63 -3.91
C TYR A 341 10.42 -22.66 -4.15
N PHE A 342 9.84 -23.84 -4.04
CA PHE A 342 8.42 -23.97 -3.86
C PHE A 342 8.06 -23.88 -2.36
N LEU A 343 7.21 -22.90 -2.06
CA LEU A 343 6.02 -23.00 -1.21
C LEU A 343 6.10 -22.89 0.34
N ASN A 344 7.23 -22.98 1.05
CA ASN A 344 7.17 -23.01 2.53
C ASN A 344 8.03 -22.00 3.33
N HIS A 345 8.74 -21.07 2.69
CA HIS A 345 9.41 -19.99 3.41
C HIS A 345 8.94 -18.64 2.87
N VAL A 346 7.85 -18.13 3.46
CA VAL A 346 7.72 -16.69 3.61
C VAL A 346 8.90 -16.28 4.48
N SER A 347 9.84 -15.49 3.95
CA SER A 347 10.77 -14.76 4.81
C SER A 347 9.95 -13.77 5.61
N GLN A 348 9.43 -14.24 6.74
CA GLN A 348 9.07 -13.37 7.84
C GLN A 348 10.34 -12.64 8.24
N ASN A 349 10.30 -11.32 8.06
CA ASN A 349 11.31 -10.35 8.46
C ASN A 349 12.58 -10.42 7.61
N PHE A 350 13.02 -9.27 7.10
CA PHE A 350 14.16 -8.52 7.65
C PHE A 350 14.44 -7.33 6.73
N LEU A 351 14.10 -6.15 7.29
CA LEU A 351 14.56 -4.78 7.04
C LEU A 351 14.62 -4.27 5.58
#